data_AF-A0AB39RQ04-F1
#
_entry.id   AF-A0AB39RQ04-F1
#
_cell.length_a   1.000
_cell.length_b   1.000
_cell.length_c   1.000
_cell.angle_alpha   90.00
_cell.angle_beta   90.00
_cell.angle_gamma   90.00
#
_symmetry.space_group_name_H-M   'P 1'
#
loop_
_entity.id
_entity.type
_entity.pdbx_description
1 polymer ?
#
loop_
_entity_poly.entity_id
_entity_poly.type
_entity_poly.pdbx_seq_one_letter_code
_entity_poly.pdbx_strand_id
1 'polypeptide(L)'
;MRNSSDVPVQPHAVTVAEVIPGDLLALSEQDVTEDKWYVVMHTLPETPHTIRLTLRPPLGGIDHDQVFERGHRVTVACRRMDITGIPEIAPADLAAVEFRDGDRVTSLRAVDPRAVEESYTRRWGRWHRDLESRAEEPVSDAGLREHVARAVEEGHVVRHLPRPRRTPTGAAPRRVVVTGLGAVTPLGVGVDELWQGLVEGRCGIRELEGEEFAELPVRVAGSVPVDPAGLLPRPQARRMNRAAQFAVLAAREAWQDGGFDAAGTAESGLDPERVGVSVGAILGDASVLVGGDRKLRDKGPRAVSPLTTPMTVPSQAASQVSLALRITGEARTVTSACASGTEAIGQAIDRIRYGHVDVALAGGAEAVVTPAIMASFAAMRALSTHELGSTSPSRPFAKDRDGFVNGEGAGFLLLESEEHARARGARIYCEAAGWGLSADAHHMAAPDPSGSGVALALRRAVRDAGAHVVDVVHVNAHATATTDGDLAEAGALRAVLGGDVPVTALKGHLGHLQGAAGGVEAVATVLTLHHGVIPPTIGCEDQDDAIELDVVTKGPRTLPALGDLALSNSFGFGGHNAVLALRRTG
;
A
#
# COMPACT_ATOMS: atom_id res chain seq x y z
N MET A 1 22.81 44.27 11.54
CA MET A 1 24.18 43.72 11.67
C MET A 1 24.21 42.82 12.90
N ARG A 2 24.44 41.52 12.65
CA ARG A 2 24.90 40.39 13.50
C ARG A 2 24.45 40.31 14.97
N ASN A 3 23.68 39.27 15.30
CA ASN A 3 24.25 38.02 15.84
C ASN A 3 23.24 36.86 15.68
N SER A 4 23.46 36.00 14.68
CA SER A 4 23.01 34.61 14.71
C SER A 4 24.06 33.84 15.49
N SER A 5 23.68 33.20 16.59
CA SER A 5 24.56 32.29 17.31
C SER A 5 23.75 31.13 17.89
N ASP A 6 23.86 29.97 17.23
CA ASP A 6 24.36 28.68 17.80
C ASP A 6 23.43 27.50 18.15
N VAL A 7 22.49 26.98 17.34
CA VAL A 7 21.88 25.66 17.69
C VAL A 7 22.91 24.54 17.64
N PRO A 8 23.35 23.94 18.78
CA PRO A 8 24.37 22.91 18.77
C PRO A 8 23.63 21.61 18.50
N VAL A 9 23.45 21.30 17.22
CA VAL A 9 22.82 20.05 16.79
C VAL A 9 23.68 18.90 17.30
N GLN A 10 23.11 17.97 18.10
CA GLN A 10 23.89 16.86 18.63
C GLN A 10 24.20 15.85 17.53
N PRO A 11 25.47 15.73 17.15
CA PRO A 11 25.84 15.07 15.92
C PRO A 11 26.00 13.58 16.21
N HIS A 12 25.47 12.72 15.34
CA HIS A 12 25.61 11.27 15.51
C HIS A 12 26.07 10.62 14.22
N ALA A 13 26.84 9.55 14.38
CA ALA A 13 27.47 8.90 13.25
C ALA A 13 26.54 7.84 12.66
N VAL A 14 26.15 8.04 11.40
CA VAL A 14 25.40 7.09 10.56
C VAL A 14 26.33 6.51 9.49
N THR A 15 25.92 5.42 8.84
CA THR A 15 26.64 4.98 7.65
C THR A 15 26.21 5.80 6.44
N VAL A 16 27.12 6.07 5.51
CA VAL A 16 26.81 6.94 4.36
C VAL A 16 25.65 6.38 3.51
N ALA A 17 25.46 5.07 3.49
CA ALA A 17 24.34 4.43 2.78
C ALA A 17 22.95 4.78 3.35
N GLU A 18 22.88 5.26 4.60
CA GLU A 18 21.65 5.62 5.28
C GLU A 18 21.28 7.10 5.11
N VAL A 19 22.16 7.89 4.50
CA VAL A 19 21.97 9.32 4.23
C VAL A 19 21.04 9.53 3.04
N ILE A 20 20.06 10.43 3.15
CA ILE A 20 19.10 10.73 2.08
C ILE A 20 19.09 12.23 1.70
N PRO A 21 18.52 12.57 0.54
CA PRO A 21 18.31 13.97 0.16
C PRO A 21 17.47 14.75 1.19
N GLY A 22 18.07 15.84 1.67
CA GLY A 22 17.61 16.79 2.66
C GLY A 22 18.31 16.64 4.03
N ASP A 23 19.17 15.64 4.23
CA ASP A 23 19.90 15.45 5.48
C ASP A 23 20.88 16.61 5.75
N LEU A 24 21.09 17.06 6.99
CA LEU A 24 22.17 17.97 7.35
C LEU A 24 23.36 17.17 7.87
N LEU A 25 24.52 17.29 7.26
CA LEU A 25 25.67 16.40 7.36
C LEU A 25 26.96 17.19 7.62
N ALA A 26 27.85 16.64 8.43
CA ALA A 26 29.24 17.04 8.59
C ALA A 26 30.15 15.89 8.14
N LEU A 27 31.29 16.24 7.53
CA LEU A 27 32.14 15.28 6.80
C LEU A 27 33.28 14.74 7.66
N SER A 28 33.55 15.37 8.80
CA SER A 28 34.58 14.95 9.75
C SER A 28 34.25 15.41 11.18
N GLU A 29 34.91 14.83 12.19
CA GLU A 29 34.79 15.30 13.58
C GLU A 29 35.31 16.72 13.77
N GLN A 30 36.29 17.15 12.96
CA GLN A 30 36.80 18.51 13.00
C GLN A 30 35.77 19.53 12.45
N ASP A 31 35.07 19.20 11.36
CA ASP A 31 33.98 20.04 10.83
C ASP A 31 32.88 20.25 11.89
N VAL A 32 32.63 19.23 12.73
CA VAL A 32 31.70 19.32 13.86
C VAL A 32 32.22 20.29 14.92
N THR A 33 33.50 20.24 15.29
CA THR A 33 34.07 21.17 16.29
C THR A 33 34.17 22.62 15.81
N GLU A 34 34.16 22.84 14.50
CA GLU A 34 34.22 24.15 13.85
C GLU A 34 32.83 24.62 13.34
N ASP A 35 31.75 23.93 13.72
CA ASP A 35 30.35 24.22 13.36
C ASP A 35 30.06 24.31 11.84
N LYS A 36 30.71 23.44 11.06
CA LYS A 36 30.60 23.40 9.60
C LYS A 36 29.70 22.27 9.12
N TRP A 37 28.50 22.64 8.65
CA TRP A 37 27.42 21.72 8.27
C TRP A 37 27.03 21.84 6.80
N TYR A 38 26.40 20.80 6.23
CA TYR A 38 25.92 20.79 4.84
C TYR A 38 24.62 20.02 4.66
N VAL A 39 23.66 20.59 3.95
CA VAL A 39 22.48 19.89 3.46
C VAL A 39 22.86 18.97 2.32
N VAL A 40 22.47 17.71 2.42
CA VAL A 40 22.62 16.67 1.42
C VAL A 40 21.55 16.91 0.39
N MET A 41 21.93 17.35 -0.79
CA MET A 41 20.99 17.64 -1.86
C MET A 41 20.63 16.36 -2.62
N HIS A 42 21.61 15.47 -2.81
CA HIS A 42 21.45 14.22 -3.55
C HIS A 42 22.36 13.11 -3.02
N THR A 43 21.93 11.85 -3.16
CA THR A 43 22.71 10.65 -2.82
C THR A 43 22.65 9.63 -3.97
N LEU A 44 23.81 9.17 -4.46
CA LEU A 44 23.93 8.39 -5.70
C LEU A 44 24.90 7.19 -5.52
N PRO A 45 24.47 5.94 -5.76
CA PRO A 45 25.36 4.78 -5.77
C PRO A 45 26.38 4.87 -6.92
N GLU A 46 27.68 4.78 -6.64
CA GLU A 46 28.73 4.73 -7.68
C GLU A 46 29.12 3.28 -8.00
N THR A 47 29.24 2.45 -6.96
CA THR A 47 29.52 1.02 -7.06
C THR A 47 28.72 0.25 -5.98
N PRO A 48 28.68 -1.11 -6.00
CA PRO A 48 27.98 -1.88 -4.96
C PRO A 48 28.46 -1.60 -3.52
N HIS A 49 29.67 -1.04 -3.36
CA HIS A 49 30.29 -0.78 -2.06
C HIS A 49 30.47 0.71 -1.75
N THR A 50 30.10 1.63 -2.65
CA THR A 50 30.32 3.09 -2.48
C THR A 50 29.10 3.93 -2.86
N ILE A 51 29.02 5.15 -2.33
CA ILE A 51 27.95 6.13 -2.55
C ILE A 51 28.54 7.55 -2.63
N ARG A 52 28.10 8.35 -3.61
CA ARG A 52 28.41 9.78 -3.77
C ARG A 52 27.32 10.64 -3.17
N LEU A 53 27.69 11.67 -2.42
CA LEU A 53 26.79 12.68 -1.87
C LEU A 53 27.10 14.05 -2.49
N THR A 54 26.06 14.83 -2.80
CA THR A 54 26.16 16.25 -3.21
C THR A 54 25.69 17.12 -2.06
N LEU A 55 26.52 18.06 -1.59
CA LEU A 55 26.38 18.73 -0.29
C LEU A 55 26.39 20.26 -0.42
N ARG A 56 25.53 20.96 0.34
CA ARG A 56 25.35 22.42 0.28
C ARG A 56 25.29 23.06 1.67
N PRO A 57 26.01 24.17 1.96
CA PRO A 57 25.94 24.82 3.27
C PRO A 57 24.52 25.31 3.65
N PRO A 58 24.13 25.33 4.94
CA PRO A 58 22.73 25.47 5.36
C PRO A 58 22.27 26.93 5.31
N LEU A 59 23.21 27.88 5.25
CA LEU A 59 22.95 29.31 5.06
C LEU A 59 23.18 29.76 3.59
N GLY A 60 23.37 28.81 2.66
CA GLY A 60 23.66 29.05 1.23
C GLY A 60 25.16 29.08 0.88
N GLY A 61 25.53 28.65 -0.33
CA GLY A 61 26.93 28.55 -0.80
C GLY A 61 27.11 27.69 -2.08
N ILE A 62 28.36 27.40 -2.49
CA ILE A 62 28.69 26.52 -3.65
C ILE A 62 28.61 25.05 -3.23
N ASP A 63 27.96 24.23 -4.04
CA ASP A 63 27.84 22.78 -3.82
C ASP A 63 29.16 22.05 -4.05
N HIS A 64 29.35 20.97 -3.32
CA HIS A 64 30.51 20.10 -3.50
C HIS A 64 30.10 18.64 -3.36
N ASP A 65 30.73 17.80 -4.19
CA ASP A 65 30.49 16.37 -4.22
C ASP A 65 31.55 15.62 -3.43
N GLN A 66 31.14 14.53 -2.79
CA GLN A 66 32.06 13.65 -2.07
C GLN A 66 31.64 12.18 -2.17
N VAL A 67 32.60 11.28 -2.33
CA VAL A 67 32.38 9.84 -2.52
C VAL A 67 32.87 9.08 -1.30
N PHE A 68 32.06 8.14 -0.82
CA PHE A 68 32.35 7.34 0.37
C PHE A 68 32.07 5.86 0.15
N GLU A 69 32.71 5.01 0.95
CA GLU A 69 32.27 3.62 1.10
C GLU A 69 30.95 3.56 1.87
N ARG A 70 30.07 2.63 1.53
CA ARG A 70 28.71 2.56 2.09
C ARG A 70 28.66 2.32 3.59
N GLY A 71 29.64 1.61 4.14
CA GLY A 71 29.81 1.39 5.58
C GLY A 71 30.64 2.48 6.28
N HIS A 72 31.14 3.47 5.54
CA HIS A 72 31.89 4.58 6.12
C HIS A 72 30.98 5.40 7.04
N ARG A 73 31.51 5.81 8.19
CA ARG A 73 30.74 6.56 9.19
C ARG A 73 30.85 8.04 8.88
N VAL A 74 29.71 8.70 8.71
CA VAL A 74 29.60 10.15 8.56
C VAL A 74 28.65 10.70 9.59
N THR A 75 28.81 11.98 9.90
CA THR A 75 28.14 12.56 11.04
C THR A 75 26.98 13.43 10.58
N VAL A 76 25.75 13.03 10.91
CA VAL A 76 24.53 13.71 10.47
C VAL A 76 23.90 14.44 11.65
N ALA A 77 23.46 15.66 11.38
CA ALA A 77 22.68 16.54 12.23
C ALA A 77 21.16 16.39 12.00
N CYS A 78 20.65 16.21 10.77
CA CYS A 78 19.21 15.92 10.51
C CYS A 78 18.96 15.21 9.16
N ARG A 79 17.72 14.77 8.81
CA ARG A 79 17.42 13.94 7.61
C ARG A 79 16.48 14.49 6.49
N ARG A 80 16.06 15.76 6.51
CA ARG A 80 15.30 16.37 5.38
C ARG A 80 15.12 17.88 5.54
N MET A 81 15.57 18.68 4.57
CA MET A 81 15.48 20.15 4.67
C MET A 81 15.42 20.84 3.29
N ASP A 82 14.35 21.62 3.04
CA ASP A 82 14.38 22.77 2.12
C ASP A 82 13.94 23.99 2.92
N ILE A 83 14.87 24.90 3.19
CA ILE A 83 14.69 26.05 4.07
C ILE A 83 14.64 27.39 3.33
N THR A 84 14.86 27.41 2.02
CA THR A 84 14.91 28.65 1.22
C THR A 84 13.74 28.80 0.28
N GLY A 85 13.00 27.73 -0.02
CA GLY A 85 11.69 27.79 -0.69
C GLY A 85 10.53 28.18 0.23
N ILE A 86 10.81 28.47 1.51
CA ILE A 86 9.81 28.71 2.54
C ILE A 86 9.64 30.22 2.74
N PRO A 87 8.47 30.80 2.42
CA PRO A 87 8.22 32.20 2.76
C PRO A 87 8.19 32.36 4.27
N GLU A 88 9.00 33.29 4.78
CA GLU A 88 8.81 33.83 6.13
C GLU A 88 7.50 34.62 6.11
N ILE A 89 6.59 34.30 7.02
CA ILE A 89 5.25 34.90 7.03
C ILE A 89 5.08 35.72 8.30
N ALA A 90 4.84 37.02 8.13
CA ALA A 90 4.47 37.91 9.22
C ALA A 90 2.97 37.78 9.55
N PRO A 91 2.49 38.24 10.73
CA PRO A 91 1.11 38.05 11.16
C PRO A 91 0.10 38.69 10.19
N ALA A 92 0.46 39.85 9.61
CA ALA A 92 -0.35 40.54 8.62
C ALA A 92 -0.50 39.74 7.32
N ASP A 93 0.55 39.00 6.92
CA ASP A 93 0.54 38.17 5.71
C ASP A 93 -0.21 36.85 5.95
N LEU A 94 -0.11 36.28 7.17
CA LEU A 94 -0.84 35.07 7.56
C LEU A 94 -2.36 35.25 7.54
N ALA A 95 -2.84 36.47 7.78
CA ALA A 95 -4.27 36.79 7.66
C ALA A 95 -4.79 36.65 6.22
N ALA A 96 -3.92 36.81 5.22
CA ALA A 96 -4.26 36.66 3.80
C ALA A 96 -4.10 35.21 3.29
N VAL A 97 -3.54 34.31 4.10
CA VAL A 97 -3.36 32.90 3.75
C VAL A 97 -4.65 32.11 3.98
N GLU A 98 -5.10 31.41 2.93
CA GLU A 98 -6.13 30.38 3.01
C GLU A 98 -5.48 29.08 3.48
N PHE A 99 -5.84 28.62 4.68
CA PHE A 99 -5.33 27.37 5.23
C PHE A 99 -6.04 26.16 4.65
N ARG A 100 -5.27 25.19 4.19
CA ARG A 100 -5.77 23.93 3.64
C ARG A 100 -5.28 22.77 4.47
N ASP A 101 -6.06 21.69 4.51
CA ASP A 101 -5.56 20.47 5.14
C ASP A 101 -4.34 19.96 4.40
N GLY A 102 -3.33 19.61 5.19
CA GLY A 102 -2.01 19.23 4.75
C GLY A 102 -0.99 20.35 4.57
N ASP A 103 -1.39 21.60 4.79
CA ASP A 103 -0.45 22.69 5.03
C ASP A 103 0.27 22.49 6.38
N ARG A 104 1.53 22.93 6.47
CA ARG A 104 2.31 22.92 7.72
C ARG A 104 2.76 24.32 8.08
N VAL A 105 2.61 24.75 9.33
CA VAL A 105 3.33 25.91 9.88
C VAL A 105 4.50 25.39 10.68
N THR A 106 5.72 25.48 10.17
CA THR A 106 6.82 24.63 10.66
C THR A 106 7.70 25.21 11.73
N SER A 107 7.80 26.52 11.90
CA SER A 107 8.65 27.06 12.96
C SER A 107 8.04 28.25 13.67
N LEU A 108 8.42 28.40 14.94
CA LEU A 108 8.43 29.61 15.75
C LEU A 108 9.84 29.67 16.35
N ARG A 109 10.83 30.23 15.63
CA ARG A 109 12.21 30.22 16.15
C ARG A 109 12.52 31.42 17.01
N ALA A 110 12.73 31.21 18.32
CA ALA A 110 13.59 32.10 19.09
C ALA A 110 15.03 31.94 18.59
N VAL A 111 15.81 33.02 18.50
CA VAL A 111 17.25 32.93 18.23
C VAL A 111 17.95 32.45 19.51
N ASP A 112 17.71 31.19 19.86
CA ASP A 112 18.50 30.43 20.83
C ASP A 112 18.96 29.13 20.16
N PRO A 113 20.22 28.78 20.35
CA PRO A 113 20.78 27.45 20.26
C PRO A 113 19.90 26.24 20.62
N ARG A 114 18.92 26.45 21.46
CA ARG A 114 18.10 25.42 22.08
C ARG A 114 16.62 25.67 21.82
N ALA A 115 16.29 26.58 20.89
CA ALA A 115 14.90 26.91 20.58
C ALA A 115 14.17 25.69 20.00
N VAL A 116 13.07 25.32 20.65
CA VAL A 116 12.20 24.22 20.25
C VAL A 116 11.45 24.63 18.99
N GLU A 117 11.61 23.88 17.91
CA GLU A 117 10.82 24.07 16.70
C GLU A 117 9.40 23.54 16.95
N GLU A 118 8.43 24.45 17.01
CA GLU A 118 7.01 24.07 17.02
C GLU A 118 6.51 23.98 15.58
N SER A 119 6.20 22.76 15.13
CA SER A 119 5.49 22.54 13.89
C SER A 119 4.03 22.29 14.17
N TYR A 120 3.16 22.94 13.43
CA TYR A 120 1.73 22.65 13.37
C TYR A 120 1.40 22.11 11.99
N THR A 121 0.63 21.03 11.94
CA THR A 121 0.10 20.47 10.70
C THR A 121 -1.42 20.49 10.75
N ARG A 122 -2.05 20.96 9.68
CA ARG A 122 -3.50 21.01 9.60
C ARG A 122 -4.05 19.67 9.14
N ARG A 123 -4.89 19.05 9.97
CA ARG A 123 -5.62 17.82 9.66
C ARG A 123 -7.08 18.00 10.07
N TRP A 124 -7.98 17.62 9.17
CA TRP A 124 -9.42 17.63 9.40
C TRP A 124 -9.96 18.96 9.98
N GLY A 125 -9.45 20.08 9.47
CA GLY A 125 -9.91 21.41 9.87
C GLY A 125 -9.38 21.89 11.21
N ARG A 126 -8.43 21.16 11.82
CA ARG A 126 -7.74 21.58 13.05
C ARG A 126 -6.23 21.47 12.92
N TRP A 127 -5.52 22.23 13.75
CA TRP A 127 -4.06 22.23 13.80
C TRP A 127 -3.58 21.33 14.92
N HIS A 128 -2.68 20.42 14.56
CA HIS A 128 -2.02 19.49 15.47
C HIS A 128 -0.53 19.81 15.50
N ARG A 129 0.06 19.90 16.69
CA ARG A 129 1.51 20.08 16.83
C ARG A 129 2.24 18.77 16.47
N ASP A 130 3.17 18.80 15.51
CA ASP A 130 4.00 17.68 15.00
C ASP A 130 5.41 17.84 15.62
N LEU A 131 6.17 16.86 16.16
CA LEU A 131 6.32 15.44 15.81
C LEU A 131 6.29 14.43 16.99
N GLU A 132 6.15 14.84 18.26
CA GLU A 132 6.24 13.88 19.39
C GLU A 132 5.25 14.08 20.55
N SER A 133 4.57 15.23 20.68
CA SER A 133 3.70 15.48 21.84
C SER A 133 2.21 15.41 21.50
N ARG A 134 1.59 14.25 21.76
CA ARG A 134 0.13 14.01 21.68
C ARG A 134 -0.69 14.65 22.82
N ALA A 135 -0.12 15.56 23.60
CA ALA A 135 -0.69 15.99 24.88
C ALA A 135 -1.56 17.26 24.84
N GLU A 136 -1.61 17.99 23.72
CA GLU A 136 -2.31 19.28 23.63
C GLU A 136 -3.56 19.22 22.75
N GLU A 137 -4.59 19.98 23.14
CA GLU A 137 -5.83 20.09 22.38
C GLU A 137 -5.58 20.75 21.00
N PRO A 138 -6.19 20.24 19.93
CA PRO A 138 -5.99 20.76 18.59
C PRO A 138 -6.61 22.15 18.42
N VAL A 139 -5.84 23.07 17.83
CA VAL A 139 -6.17 24.50 17.72
C VAL A 139 -6.96 24.81 16.45
N SER A 140 -7.82 25.83 16.50
CA SER A 140 -8.55 26.34 15.33
C SER A 140 -7.67 27.21 14.44
N ASP A 141 -8.10 27.49 13.21
CA ASP A 141 -7.42 28.45 12.31
C ASP A 141 -7.27 29.84 12.94
N ALA A 142 -8.25 30.28 13.75
CA ALA A 142 -8.17 31.56 14.48
C ALA A 142 -7.17 31.47 15.63
N GLY A 143 -7.19 30.38 16.39
CA GLY A 143 -6.25 30.14 17.48
C GLY A 143 -4.80 30.03 17.00
N LEU A 144 -4.56 29.40 15.85
CA LEU A 144 -3.22 29.35 15.27
C LEU A 144 -2.74 30.74 14.82
N ARG A 145 -3.61 31.56 14.23
CA ARG A 145 -3.24 32.94 13.84
C ARG A 145 -2.88 33.81 15.04
N GLU A 146 -3.63 33.70 16.13
CA GLU A 146 -3.33 34.40 17.39
C GLU A 146 -2.01 33.93 18.00
N HIS A 147 -1.78 32.61 18.01
CA HIS A 147 -0.54 32.01 18.47
C HIS A 147 0.68 32.50 17.65
N VAL A 148 0.56 32.51 16.32
CA VAL A 148 1.58 33.06 15.43
C VAL A 148 1.81 34.54 15.67
N ALA A 149 0.75 35.34 15.84
CA ALA A 149 0.88 36.77 16.07
C ALA A 149 1.72 37.07 17.32
N ARG A 150 1.38 36.42 18.44
CA ARG A 150 2.15 36.50 19.69
C ARG A 150 3.60 36.06 19.48
N ALA A 151 3.80 34.97 18.73
CA ALA A 151 5.13 34.44 18.55
C ALA A 151 6.02 35.36 17.70
N VAL A 152 5.49 36.04 16.68
CA VAL A 152 6.25 37.06 15.93
C VAL A 152 6.61 38.24 16.83
N GLU A 153 5.70 38.69 17.70
CA GLU A 153 5.98 39.76 18.68
C GLU A 153 7.12 39.39 19.65
N GLU A 154 7.22 38.10 20.01
CA GLU A 154 8.29 37.51 20.82
C GLU A 154 9.60 37.30 20.03
N GLY A 155 9.65 37.70 18.75
CA GLY A 155 10.83 37.61 17.90
C GLY A 155 11.00 36.25 17.22
N HIS A 156 9.94 35.46 17.12
CA HIS A 156 9.98 34.13 16.54
C HIS A 156 9.81 34.09 15.01
N VAL A 157 10.57 33.22 14.33
CA VAL A 157 10.42 33.00 12.87
C VAL A 157 9.23 32.08 12.59
N VAL A 158 8.20 32.60 11.91
CA VAL A 158 7.05 31.82 11.43
C VAL A 158 7.15 31.47 9.96
N ARG A 159 6.81 30.22 9.63
CA ARG A 159 6.87 29.66 8.29
C ARG A 159 5.61 28.89 7.96
N HIS A 160 5.00 29.14 6.81
CA HIS A 160 3.91 28.32 6.27
C HIS A 160 4.42 27.56 5.04
N LEU A 161 4.21 26.25 5.05
CA LEU A 161 4.43 25.33 3.96
C LEU A 161 3.07 25.00 3.36
N PRO A 162 2.75 25.57 2.20
CA PRO A 162 1.55 25.17 1.48
C PRO A 162 1.68 23.73 1.00
N ARG A 163 0.53 23.07 0.78
CA ARG A 163 0.47 21.77 0.11
C ARG A 163 1.32 21.80 -1.19
N PRO A 164 2.19 20.80 -1.44
CA PRO A 164 3.05 20.73 -2.60
C PRO A 164 2.19 20.85 -3.85
N ARG A 165 2.45 21.88 -4.63
CA ARG A 165 1.93 21.93 -5.98
C ARG A 165 2.74 20.95 -6.81
N ARG A 166 2.07 20.08 -7.56
CA ARG A 166 2.73 19.28 -8.62
C ARG A 166 3.47 20.26 -9.53
N THR A 167 4.80 20.27 -9.47
CA THR A 167 5.61 20.99 -10.45
C THR A 167 5.54 20.21 -11.76
N PRO A 168 5.01 20.78 -12.87
CA PRO A 168 5.05 20.10 -14.15
C PRO A 168 6.49 20.18 -14.67
N THR A 169 7.25 19.09 -14.54
CA THR A 169 8.55 18.94 -15.21
C THR A 169 8.38 17.99 -16.40
N GLY A 170 8.72 18.46 -17.60
CA GLY A 170 8.64 17.68 -18.85
C GLY A 170 7.23 17.27 -19.27
N ALA A 171 7.10 16.45 -20.33
CA ALA A 171 5.83 15.84 -20.69
C ALA A 171 5.32 15.02 -19.49
N ALA A 172 4.33 15.56 -18.78
CA ALA A 172 3.88 14.98 -17.51
C ALA A 172 3.42 13.54 -17.73
N PRO A 173 3.82 12.57 -16.88
CA PRO A 173 3.33 11.20 -16.96
C PRO A 173 1.80 11.18 -16.91
N ARG A 174 1.18 10.32 -17.72
CA ARG A 174 -0.28 10.24 -17.85
C ARG A 174 -0.90 9.92 -16.49
N ARG A 175 -2.00 10.60 -16.13
CA ARG A 175 -2.79 10.22 -14.95
C ARG A 175 -3.50 8.89 -15.22
N VAL A 176 -3.60 8.06 -14.20
CA VAL A 176 -4.21 6.73 -14.27
C VAL A 176 -5.42 6.69 -13.37
N VAL A 177 -6.53 6.21 -13.89
CA VAL A 177 -7.83 6.17 -13.20
C VAL A 177 -8.37 4.75 -13.17
N VAL A 178 -9.18 4.46 -12.15
CA VAL A 178 -9.92 3.20 -12.03
C VAL A 178 -11.32 3.41 -12.61
N THR A 179 -11.69 2.61 -13.62
CA THR A 179 -12.98 2.74 -14.34
C THR A 179 -13.89 1.54 -14.17
N GLY A 180 -13.34 0.40 -13.73
CA GLY A 180 -14.09 -0.85 -13.54
C GLY A 180 -13.52 -1.69 -12.40
N LEU A 181 -14.39 -2.46 -11.75
CA LEU A 181 -14.07 -3.31 -10.60
C LEU A 181 -14.61 -4.72 -10.79
N GLY A 182 -13.89 -5.73 -10.30
CA GLY A 182 -14.35 -7.11 -10.34
C GLY A 182 -13.80 -7.96 -9.20
N ALA A 183 -14.61 -8.87 -8.66
CA ALA A 183 -14.26 -9.64 -7.48
C ALA A 183 -14.89 -11.04 -7.42
N VAL A 184 -14.10 -12.02 -6.99
CA VAL A 184 -14.55 -13.36 -6.60
C VAL A 184 -13.91 -13.68 -5.25
N THR A 185 -14.72 -13.79 -4.20
CA THR A 185 -14.21 -13.82 -2.82
C THR A 185 -14.95 -14.85 -1.96
N PRO A 186 -14.48 -15.09 -0.73
CA PRO A 186 -15.19 -15.93 0.23
C PRO A 186 -16.56 -15.39 0.67
N LEU A 187 -16.80 -14.08 0.53
CA LEU A 187 -18.14 -13.50 0.73
C LEU A 187 -19.09 -13.82 -0.43
N GLY A 188 -18.54 -14.01 -1.63
CA GLY A 188 -19.30 -14.43 -2.82
C GLY A 188 -18.69 -13.94 -4.13
N VAL A 189 -19.44 -14.14 -5.21
CA VAL A 189 -19.06 -13.74 -6.57
C VAL A 189 -19.71 -12.41 -6.89
N GLY A 190 -18.89 -11.42 -7.22
CA GLY A 190 -19.30 -10.08 -7.59
C GLY A 190 -18.85 -8.99 -6.63
N VAL A 191 -18.64 -7.80 -7.15
CA VAL A 191 -18.26 -6.59 -6.40
C VAL A 191 -19.34 -6.20 -5.40
N ASP A 192 -20.61 -6.31 -5.78
CA ASP A 192 -21.74 -5.99 -4.90
C ASP A 192 -21.78 -6.91 -3.68
N GLU A 193 -21.58 -8.21 -3.88
CA GLU A 193 -21.58 -9.21 -2.81
C GLU A 193 -20.40 -9.02 -1.85
N LEU A 194 -19.21 -8.72 -2.41
CA LEU A 194 -18.05 -8.32 -1.62
C LEU A 194 -18.37 -7.08 -0.77
N TRP A 195 -18.87 -6.01 -1.40
CA TRP A 195 -19.08 -4.74 -0.72
C TRP A 195 -20.13 -4.83 0.38
N GLN A 196 -21.29 -5.42 0.07
CA GLN A 196 -22.36 -5.61 1.05
C GLN A 196 -21.87 -6.46 2.23
N GLY A 197 -21.18 -7.56 1.98
CA GLY A 197 -20.66 -8.41 3.05
C GLY A 197 -19.63 -7.70 3.93
N LEU A 198 -18.75 -6.89 3.35
CA LEU A 198 -17.80 -6.09 4.12
C LEU A 198 -18.49 -5.06 5.00
N VAL A 199 -19.45 -4.29 4.46
CA VAL A 199 -20.19 -3.27 5.22
C VAL A 199 -21.07 -3.91 6.30
N GLU A 200 -21.68 -5.06 6.03
CA GLU A 200 -22.53 -5.78 7.00
C GLU A 200 -21.72 -6.49 8.11
N GLY A 201 -20.39 -6.60 7.97
CA GLY A 201 -19.58 -7.34 8.94
C GLY A 201 -19.68 -8.86 8.79
N ARG A 202 -19.98 -9.37 7.58
CA ARG A 202 -20.13 -10.82 7.35
C ARG A 202 -18.79 -11.54 7.34
N CYS A 203 -18.75 -12.74 7.92
CA CYS A 203 -17.60 -13.63 7.83
C CYS A 203 -17.78 -14.62 6.68
N GLY A 204 -16.87 -14.62 5.71
CA GLY A 204 -16.83 -15.56 4.58
C GLY A 204 -15.96 -16.80 4.83
N ILE A 205 -15.34 -16.91 6.02
CA ILE A 205 -14.56 -18.07 6.44
C ILE A 205 -15.51 -19.20 6.83
N ARG A 206 -15.14 -20.43 6.44
CA ARG A 206 -15.96 -21.63 6.62
C ARG A 206 -15.12 -22.85 6.95
N GLU A 207 -15.79 -23.93 7.34
CA GLU A 207 -15.15 -25.21 7.57
C GLU A 207 -14.87 -25.86 6.21
N LEU A 208 -13.72 -26.52 6.10
CA LEU A 208 -13.31 -27.25 4.92
C LEU A 208 -14.06 -28.56 4.84
N GLU A 209 -14.78 -28.74 3.73
CA GLU A 209 -15.50 -29.97 3.42
C GLU A 209 -14.60 -30.95 2.67
N GLY A 210 -14.73 -32.25 2.97
CA GLY A 210 -14.03 -33.33 2.27
C GLY A 210 -13.18 -34.21 3.19
N GLU A 211 -13.14 -35.51 2.91
CA GLU A 211 -12.35 -36.50 3.69
C GLU A 211 -10.85 -36.17 3.64
N GLU A 212 -10.38 -35.53 2.58
CA GLU A 212 -8.98 -35.12 2.42
C GLU A 212 -8.51 -34.04 3.41
N PHE A 213 -9.44 -33.35 4.09
CA PHE A 213 -9.13 -32.35 5.12
C PHE A 213 -9.35 -32.88 6.55
N ALA A 214 -9.92 -34.08 6.72
CA ALA A 214 -10.39 -34.59 8.02
C ALA A 214 -9.28 -34.73 9.07
N GLU A 215 -8.07 -35.13 8.65
CA GLU A 215 -6.90 -35.32 9.51
C GLU A 215 -6.06 -34.05 9.70
N LEU A 216 -6.45 -32.92 9.11
CA LEU A 216 -5.69 -31.68 9.26
C LEU A 216 -5.93 -31.04 10.63
N PRO A 217 -4.88 -30.46 11.25
CA PRO A 217 -5.00 -29.78 12.54
C PRO A 217 -5.79 -28.47 12.47
N VAL A 218 -5.89 -27.85 11.29
CA VAL A 218 -6.68 -26.63 11.03
C VAL A 218 -7.59 -26.91 9.84
N ARG A 219 -8.89 -26.68 10.03
CA ARG A 219 -9.94 -27.00 9.04
C ARG A 219 -10.81 -25.82 8.65
N VAL A 220 -10.38 -24.59 8.91
CA VAL A 220 -11.11 -23.39 8.50
C VAL A 220 -10.35 -22.66 7.38
N ALA A 221 -11.10 -22.12 6.42
CA ALA A 221 -10.52 -21.33 5.33
C ALA A 221 -11.53 -20.31 4.75
N GLY A 222 -11.02 -19.24 4.18
CA GLY A 222 -11.75 -18.36 3.29
C GLY A 222 -11.89 -18.98 1.90
N SER A 223 -12.81 -19.94 1.74
CA SER A 223 -13.10 -20.57 0.44
C SER A 223 -14.19 -19.82 -0.31
N VAL A 224 -14.12 -19.76 -1.65
CA VAL A 224 -15.20 -19.18 -2.47
C VAL A 224 -16.43 -20.10 -2.40
N PRO A 225 -17.66 -19.58 -2.15
CA PRO A 225 -18.84 -20.40 -1.84
C PRO A 225 -19.42 -21.23 -2.97
N VAL A 226 -18.89 -21.08 -4.18
CA VAL A 226 -19.40 -21.73 -5.39
C VAL A 226 -18.25 -22.33 -6.18
N ASP A 227 -18.55 -23.35 -6.99
CA ASP A 227 -17.60 -23.86 -7.98
C ASP A 227 -17.52 -22.89 -9.18
N PRO A 228 -16.40 -22.17 -9.38
CA PRO A 228 -16.25 -21.23 -10.48
C PRO A 228 -16.32 -21.90 -11.86
N ALA A 229 -16.06 -23.21 -11.95
CA ALA A 229 -16.20 -23.93 -13.21
C ALA A 229 -17.66 -23.96 -13.71
N GLY A 230 -18.63 -23.97 -12.80
CA GLY A 230 -20.06 -23.93 -13.11
C GLY A 230 -20.54 -22.60 -13.68
N LEU A 231 -19.75 -21.53 -13.50
CA LEU A 231 -20.05 -20.17 -13.98
C LEU A 231 -19.44 -19.88 -15.35
N LEU A 232 -18.69 -20.83 -15.92
CA LEU A 232 -17.98 -20.67 -17.18
C LEU A 232 -18.47 -21.68 -18.23
N PRO A 233 -18.38 -21.35 -19.53
CA PRO A 233 -18.65 -22.33 -20.58
C PRO A 233 -17.77 -23.57 -20.39
N ARG A 234 -18.40 -24.76 -20.36
CA ARG A 234 -17.72 -26.04 -20.06
C ARG A 234 -16.42 -26.30 -20.85
N PRO A 235 -16.31 -25.96 -22.15
CA PRO A 235 -15.05 -26.13 -22.88
C PRO A 235 -13.91 -25.25 -22.37
N GLN A 236 -14.24 -24.05 -21.90
CA GLN A 236 -13.30 -23.08 -21.33
C GLN A 236 -12.86 -23.52 -19.92
N ALA A 237 -13.82 -23.82 -19.04
CA ALA A 237 -13.55 -24.22 -17.65
C ALA A 237 -12.59 -25.42 -17.54
N ARG A 238 -12.74 -26.43 -18.41
CA ARG A 238 -11.90 -27.64 -18.41
C ARG A 238 -10.43 -27.41 -18.78
N ARG A 239 -10.08 -26.24 -19.30
CA ARG A 239 -8.71 -25.86 -19.68
C ARG A 239 -8.11 -24.81 -18.76
N MET A 240 -8.81 -24.48 -17.67
CA MET A 240 -8.39 -23.49 -16.67
C MET A 240 -8.26 -24.18 -15.32
N ASN A 241 -7.21 -23.82 -14.59
CA ASN A 241 -7.11 -24.14 -13.16
C ASN A 241 -8.07 -23.23 -12.36
N ARG A 242 -8.31 -23.55 -11.08
CA ARG A 242 -9.32 -22.84 -10.26
C ARG A 242 -9.01 -21.35 -10.14
N ALA A 243 -7.74 -20.97 -9.95
CA ALA A 243 -7.35 -19.56 -9.87
C ALA A 243 -7.56 -18.80 -11.19
N ALA A 244 -7.30 -19.43 -12.33
CA ALA A 244 -7.57 -18.83 -13.63
C ALA A 244 -9.07 -18.68 -13.91
N GLN A 245 -9.90 -19.59 -13.39
CA GLN A 245 -11.35 -19.45 -13.45
C GLN A 245 -11.81 -18.24 -12.62
N PHE A 246 -11.31 -18.07 -11.40
CA PHE A 246 -11.55 -16.87 -10.60
C PHE A 246 -11.10 -15.59 -11.32
N ALA A 247 -9.88 -15.61 -11.88
CA ALA A 247 -9.32 -14.47 -12.60
C ALA A 247 -10.19 -14.06 -13.79
N VAL A 248 -10.64 -15.01 -14.61
CA VAL A 248 -11.48 -14.71 -15.79
C VAL A 248 -12.85 -14.18 -15.39
N LEU A 249 -13.45 -14.70 -14.31
CA LEU A 249 -14.72 -14.20 -13.80
C LEU A 249 -14.59 -12.76 -13.29
N ALA A 250 -13.64 -12.49 -12.39
CA ALA A 250 -13.40 -11.15 -11.84
C ALA A 250 -12.95 -10.15 -12.92
N ALA A 251 -12.08 -10.56 -13.86
CA ALA A 251 -11.63 -9.67 -14.93
C ALA A 251 -12.76 -9.31 -15.91
N ARG A 252 -13.66 -10.25 -16.22
CA ARG A 252 -14.85 -9.97 -17.05
C ARG A 252 -15.81 -9.02 -16.37
N GLU A 253 -16.01 -9.17 -15.06
CA GLU A 253 -16.80 -8.23 -14.27
C GLU A 253 -16.18 -6.83 -14.32
N ALA A 254 -14.88 -6.68 -14.04
CA ALA A 254 -14.18 -5.40 -14.13
C ALA A 254 -14.25 -4.78 -15.53
N TRP A 255 -14.10 -5.60 -16.58
CA TRP A 255 -14.21 -5.17 -17.97
C TRP A 255 -15.60 -4.59 -18.30
N GLN A 256 -16.65 -5.31 -17.91
CA GLN A 256 -18.03 -4.89 -18.15
C GLN A 256 -18.42 -3.69 -17.28
N ASP A 257 -17.96 -3.63 -16.03
CA ASP A 257 -18.16 -2.49 -15.15
C ASP A 257 -17.48 -1.22 -15.68
N GLY A 258 -16.38 -1.39 -16.43
CA GLY A 258 -15.76 -0.34 -17.22
C GLY A 258 -16.60 0.17 -18.40
N GLY A 259 -17.70 -0.51 -18.75
CA GLY A 259 -18.55 -0.19 -19.90
C GLY A 259 -18.01 -0.72 -21.23
N PHE A 260 -17.16 -1.75 -21.20
CA PHE A 260 -16.66 -2.42 -22.41
C PHE A 260 -17.52 -3.64 -22.79
N ASP A 261 -17.44 -4.05 -24.05
CA ASP A 261 -18.22 -5.15 -24.60
C ASP A 261 -17.73 -6.49 -24.05
N ALA A 262 -18.66 -7.35 -23.63
CA ALA A 262 -18.38 -8.66 -23.07
C ALA A 262 -17.75 -9.65 -24.09
N ALA A 263 -17.89 -9.38 -25.38
CA ALA A 263 -17.32 -10.19 -26.46
C ALA A 263 -15.79 -10.04 -26.57
N GLY A 264 -15.21 -8.93 -26.10
CA GLY A 264 -13.77 -8.75 -26.05
C GLY A 264 -13.28 -7.34 -26.43
N THR A 265 -11.95 -7.25 -26.60
CA THR A 265 -11.23 -5.98 -26.73
C THR A 265 -11.55 -5.24 -28.03
N ALA A 266 -11.52 -5.93 -29.16
CA ALA A 266 -11.79 -5.33 -30.47
C ALA A 266 -13.27 -4.90 -30.60
N GLU A 267 -14.18 -5.71 -30.08
CA GLU A 267 -15.62 -5.42 -30.02
C GLU A 267 -15.92 -4.19 -29.13
N SER A 268 -15.04 -3.90 -28.18
CA SER A 268 -15.09 -2.69 -27.33
C SER A 268 -14.54 -1.44 -28.03
N GLY A 269 -14.12 -1.53 -29.30
CA GLY A 269 -13.52 -0.43 -30.05
C GLY A 269 -12.09 -0.09 -29.63
N LEU A 270 -11.43 -0.97 -28.88
CA LEU A 270 -10.05 -0.79 -28.42
C LEU A 270 -9.08 -1.49 -29.37
N ASP A 271 -7.88 -0.93 -29.49
CA ASP A 271 -6.74 -1.62 -30.08
C ASP A 271 -6.21 -2.67 -29.10
N PRO A 272 -6.29 -3.98 -29.41
CA PRO A 272 -5.78 -5.03 -28.53
C PRO A 272 -4.31 -4.91 -28.14
N GLU A 273 -3.48 -4.25 -28.97
CA GLU A 273 -2.06 -3.99 -28.69
C GLU A 273 -1.85 -2.91 -27.62
N ARG A 274 -2.86 -2.08 -27.38
CA ARG A 274 -2.87 -1.00 -26.38
C ARG A 274 -3.54 -1.41 -25.07
N VAL A 275 -3.89 -2.69 -24.92
CA VAL A 275 -4.48 -3.24 -23.69
C VAL A 275 -3.51 -4.21 -23.02
N GLY A 276 -3.40 -4.11 -21.69
CA GLY A 276 -2.56 -4.97 -20.87
C GLY A 276 -3.33 -5.81 -19.85
N VAL A 277 -2.70 -6.89 -19.41
CA VAL A 277 -3.12 -7.71 -18.27
C VAL A 277 -1.92 -7.87 -17.33
N SER A 278 -2.12 -7.60 -16.03
CA SER A 278 -1.09 -7.72 -15.00
C SER A 278 -1.67 -8.42 -13.77
N VAL A 279 -1.29 -9.67 -13.53
CA VAL A 279 -1.90 -10.49 -12.47
C VAL A 279 -0.87 -10.96 -11.46
N GLY A 280 -1.14 -10.71 -10.18
CA GLY A 280 -0.42 -11.29 -9.06
C GLY A 280 -0.85 -12.74 -8.79
N ALA A 281 0.13 -13.63 -8.64
CA ALA A 281 -0.10 -15.01 -8.21
C ALA A 281 1.16 -15.57 -7.53
N ILE A 282 1.00 -16.38 -6.47
CA ILE A 282 2.09 -17.12 -5.84
C ILE A 282 2.27 -18.45 -6.57
N LEU A 283 1.25 -19.31 -6.50
CA LEU A 283 1.22 -20.61 -7.17
C LEU A 283 0.17 -20.64 -8.28
N GLY A 284 -0.80 -19.72 -8.25
CA GLY A 284 -2.06 -19.82 -8.95
C GLY A 284 -2.92 -20.91 -8.31
N ASP A 285 -2.71 -22.16 -8.71
CA ASP A 285 -3.48 -23.32 -8.23
C ASP A 285 -2.56 -24.51 -8.00
N ALA A 286 -2.39 -24.88 -6.74
CA ALA A 286 -1.54 -26.01 -6.35
C ALA A 286 -2.20 -27.38 -6.63
N SER A 287 -3.52 -27.45 -6.72
CA SER A 287 -4.27 -28.71 -6.78
C SER A 287 -3.96 -29.51 -8.05
N VAL A 288 -3.72 -28.82 -9.17
CA VAL A 288 -3.42 -29.45 -10.46
C VAL A 288 -2.09 -30.20 -10.40
N LEU A 289 -1.05 -29.59 -9.82
CA LEU A 289 0.27 -30.20 -9.69
C LEU A 289 0.23 -31.39 -8.72
N VAL A 290 -0.39 -31.19 -7.54
CA VAL A 290 -0.54 -32.23 -6.52
C VAL A 290 -1.32 -33.43 -7.05
N GLY A 291 -2.42 -33.19 -7.75
CA GLY A 291 -3.22 -34.25 -8.38
C GLY A 291 -2.47 -34.96 -9.52
N GLY A 292 -1.63 -34.22 -10.26
CA GLY A 292 -0.74 -34.77 -11.28
C GLY A 292 0.32 -35.71 -10.70
N ASP A 293 1.02 -35.29 -9.65
CA ASP A 293 2.03 -36.09 -8.95
C ASP A 293 1.41 -37.34 -8.31
N ARG A 294 0.24 -37.22 -7.67
CA ARG A 294 -0.50 -38.37 -7.14
C ARG A 294 -0.80 -39.41 -8.24
N LYS A 295 -1.33 -38.97 -9.38
CA LYS A 295 -1.59 -39.87 -10.52
C LYS A 295 -0.31 -40.51 -11.06
N LEU A 296 0.79 -39.77 -11.11
CA LEU A 296 2.10 -40.29 -11.52
C LEU A 296 2.55 -41.44 -10.60
N ARG A 297 2.44 -41.27 -9.28
CA ARG A 297 2.83 -42.27 -8.28
C ARG A 297 1.93 -43.50 -8.29
N ASP A 298 0.63 -43.28 -8.32
CA ASP A 298 -0.35 -44.36 -8.15
C ASP A 298 -0.56 -45.18 -9.43
N LYS A 299 -0.47 -44.53 -10.61
CA LYS A 299 -0.90 -45.10 -11.90
C LYS A 299 0.16 -44.98 -13.01
N GLY A 300 1.32 -44.41 -12.71
CA GLY A 300 2.42 -44.22 -13.66
C GLY A 300 2.21 -43.01 -14.61
N PRO A 301 3.22 -42.71 -15.45
CA PRO A 301 3.28 -41.48 -16.23
C PRO A 301 2.14 -41.33 -17.26
N ARG A 302 1.57 -42.43 -17.76
CA ARG A 302 0.46 -42.40 -18.73
C ARG A 302 -0.85 -41.86 -18.14
N ALA A 303 -1.00 -41.83 -16.81
CA ALA A 303 -2.19 -41.31 -16.14
C ALA A 303 -2.14 -39.79 -15.90
N VAL A 304 -0.99 -39.15 -16.09
CA VAL A 304 -0.81 -37.72 -15.92
C VAL A 304 -1.47 -36.98 -17.08
N SER A 305 -2.28 -35.97 -16.79
CA SER A 305 -2.93 -35.18 -17.84
C SER A 305 -1.89 -34.39 -18.63
N PRO A 306 -1.98 -34.30 -19.98
CA PRO A 306 -1.13 -33.42 -20.77
C PRO A 306 -1.35 -31.94 -20.44
N LEU A 307 -2.47 -31.60 -19.79
CA LEU A 307 -2.77 -30.23 -19.34
C LEU A 307 -2.14 -29.89 -17.98
N THR A 308 -1.51 -30.85 -17.28
CA THR A 308 -0.96 -30.60 -15.94
C THR A 308 0.02 -29.42 -15.95
N THR A 309 1.08 -29.47 -16.78
CA THR A 309 2.08 -28.39 -16.83
C THR A 309 1.49 -27.07 -17.35
N PRO A 310 0.73 -27.02 -18.47
CA PRO A 310 0.08 -25.79 -18.88
C PRO A 310 -0.81 -25.19 -17.79
N MET A 311 -1.53 -26.00 -17.02
CA MET A 311 -2.43 -25.50 -15.98
C MET A 311 -1.74 -25.18 -14.63
N THR A 312 -0.44 -25.41 -14.47
CA THR A 312 0.27 -25.14 -13.20
C THR A 312 1.23 -23.96 -13.25
N VAL A 313 1.51 -23.39 -14.44
CA VAL A 313 2.38 -22.22 -14.50
C VAL A 313 1.68 -21.02 -13.83
N PRO A 314 2.35 -20.26 -12.96
CA PRO A 314 1.71 -19.12 -12.27
C PRO A 314 1.09 -18.09 -13.23
N SER A 315 1.61 -18.01 -14.46
CA SER A 315 1.09 -17.11 -15.49
C SER A 315 -0.27 -17.48 -16.09
N GLN A 316 -0.86 -18.62 -15.68
CA GLN A 316 -2.15 -19.05 -16.20
C GLN A 316 -3.26 -18.04 -15.98
N ALA A 317 -3.34 -17.39 -14.80
CA ALA A 317 -4.38 -16.41 -14.55
C ALA A 317 -4.32 -15.25 -15.57
N ALA A 318 -3.13 -14.66 -15.78
CA ALA A 318 -2.94 -13.59 -16.77
C ALA A 318 -3.19 -14.07 -18.21
N SER A 319 -2.70 -15.25 -18.57
CA SER A 319 -2.87 -15.81 -19.91
C SER A 319 -4.33 -16.10 -20.22
N GLN A 320 -5.09 -16.63 -19.27
CA GLN A 320 -6.49 -16.95 -19.46
C GLN A 320 -7.38 -15.70 -19.55
N VAL A 321 -7.06 -14.64 -18.81
CA VAL A 321 -7.72 -13.33 -18.97
C VAL A 321 -7.42 -12.73 -20.36
N SER A 322 -6.16 -12.74 -20.78
CA SER A 322 -5.75 -12.28 -22.12
C SER A 322 -6.47 -13.06 -23.22
N LEU A 323 -6.54 -14.40 -23.13
CA LEU A 323 -7.27 -15.24 -24.07
C LEU A 323 -8.78 -14.97 -24.06
N ALA A 324 -9.36 -14.76 -22.87
CA ALA A 324 -10.80 -14.55 -22.71
C ALA A 324 -11.27 -13.22 -23.32
N LEU A 325 -10.42 -12.19 -23.33
CA LEU A 325 -10.74 -10.84 -23.83
C LEU A 325 -10.01 -10.49 -25.13
N ARG A 326 -9.18 -11.40 -25.67
CA ARG A 326 -8.34 -11.22 -26.86
C ARG A 326 -7.37 -10.04 -26.77
N ILE A 327 -6.72 -9.90 -25.62
CA ILE A 327 -5.72 -8.84 -25.36
C ILE A 327 -4.36 -9.29 -25.88
N THR A 328 -3.73 -8.52 -26.77
CA THR A 328 -2.45 -8.85 -27.42
C THR A 328 -1.30 -7.94 -27.04
N GLY A 329 -1.56 -6.80 -26.40
CA GLY A 329 -0.53 -5.86 -25.97
C GLY A 329 0.41 -6.51 -24.98
N GLU A 330 -0.09 -6.82 -23.77
CA GLU A 330 0.74 -7.41 -22.72
C GLU A 330 -0.05 -8.36 -21.82
N ALA A 331 0.56 -9.49 -21.43
CA ALA A 331 0.04 -10.36 -20.38
C ALA A 331 1.19 -10.72 -19.42
N ARG A 332 1.14 -10.18 -18.21
CA ARG A 332 2.22 -10.23 -17.22
C ARG A 332 1.75 -10.88 -15.92
N THR A 333 2.68 -11.55 -15.25
CA THR A 333 2.46 -12.16 -13.95
C THR A 333 3.54 -11.73 -12.99
N VAL A 334 3.11 -11.32 -11.79
CA VAL A 334 3.98 -10.86 -10.71
C VAL A 334 3.90 -11.85 -9.56
N THR A 335 5.05 -12.21 -9.00
CA THR A 335 5.14 -13.12 -7.87
C THR A 335 6.07 -12.52 -6.81
N SER A 336 5.45 -11.94 -5.78
CA SER A 336 6.08 -11.37 -4.59
C SER A 336 5.34 -11.81 -3.32
N ALA A 337 5.03 -13.11 -3.26
CA ALA A 337 4.22 -13.73 -2.21
C ALA A 337 2.88 -12.98 -2.03
N CYS A 338 2.51 -12.63 -0.81
CA CYS A 338 1.26 -11.93 -0.49
C CYS A 338 1.16 -10.52 -1.08
N ALA A 339 2.29 -9.92 -1.49
CA ALA A 339 2.34 -8.60 -2.14
C ALA A 339 2.04 -8.64 -3.65
N SER A 340 1.91 -9.84 -4.24
CA SER A 340 1.82 -10.03 -5.69
C SER A 340 0.72 -9.20 -6.36
N GLY A 341 -0.50 -9.20 -5.83
CA GLY A 341 -1.63 -8.46 -6.41
C GLY A 341 -1.44 -6.94 -6.37
N THR A 342 -0.93 -6.41 -5.26
CA THR A 342 -0.65 -4.98 -5.08
C THR A 342 0.48 -4.54 -6.03
N GLU A 343 1.53 -5.33 -6.17
CA GLU A 343 2.63 -5.04 -7.10
C GLU A 343 2.18 -5.16 -8.56
N ALA A 344 1.34 -6.14 -8.90
CA ALA A 344 0.79 -6.26 -10.26
C ALA A 344 -0.03 -5.03 -10.67
N ILE A 345 -0.81 -4.45 -9.74
CA ILE A 345 -1.52 -3.18 -9.93
C ILE A 345 -0.52 -2.03 -10.08
N GLY A 346 0.45 -1.89 -9.17
CA GLY A 346 1.48 -0.86 -9.23
C GLY A 346 2.25 -0.83 -10.55
N GLN A 347 2.69 -2.00 -11.00
CA GLN A 347 3.35 -2.14 -12.30
C GLN A 347 2.39 -1.80 -13.46
N ALA A 348 1.10 -2.11 -13.39
CA ALA A 348 0.16 -1.73 -14.44
C ALA A 348 -0.05 -0.21 -14.52
N ILE A 349 -0.08 0.46 -13.36
CA ILE A 349 -0.14 1.93 -13.27
C ILE A 349 1.03 2.55 -14.05
N ASP A 350 2.26 2.10 -13.82
CA ASP A 350 3.44 2.65 -14.52
C ASP A 350 3.37 2.43 -16.03
N ARG A 351 2.80 1.31 -16.47
CA ARG A 351 2.74 0.97 -17.89
C ARG A 351 1.78 1.89 -18.63
N ILE A 352 0.71 2.34 -17.97
CA ILE A 352 -0.17 3.39 -18.47
C ILE A 352 0.49 4.77 -18.37
N ARG A 353 1.11 5.11 -17.23
CA ARG A 353 1.79 6.40 -17.02
C ARG A 353 2.84 6.69 -18.10
N TYR A 354 3.60 5.67 -18.48
CA TYR A 354 4.66 5.73 -19.51
C TYR A 354 4.15 5.43 -20.94
N GLY A 355 2.84 5.24 -21.12
CA GLY A 355 2.20 5.14 -22.43
C GLY A 355 2.43 3.82 -23.17
N HIS A 356 2.88 2.76 -22.49
CA HIS A 356 3.01 1.42 -23.07
C HIS A 356 1.66 0.82 -23.46
N VAL A 357 0.65 1.01 -22.59
CA VAL A 357 -0.75 0.63 -22.81
C VAL A 357 -1.66 1.79 -22.39
N ASP A 358 -2.90 1.83 -22.90
CA ASP A 358 -3.89 2.84 -22.53
C ASP A 358 -4.90 2.31 -21.50
N VAL A 359 -5.12 0.99 -21.51
CA VAL A 359 -6.04 0.26 -20.64
C VAL A 359 -5.31 -0.96 -20.06
N ALA A 360 -5.51 -1.28 -18.79
CA ALA A 360 -4.99 -2.50 -18.19
C ALA A 360 -5.96 -3.14 -17.18
N LEU A 361 -6.15 -4.45 -17.27
CA LEU A 361 -6.72 -5.25 -16.18
C LEU A 361 -5.61 -5.64 -15.23
N ALA A 362 -5.71 -5.21 -13.97
CA ALA A 362 -4.67 -5.45 -12.98
C ALA A 362 -5.24 -5.91 -11.64
N GLY A 363 -4.59 -6.89 -11.01
CA GLY A 363 -5.13 -7.50 -9.80
C GLY A 363 -4.37 -8.74 -9.37
N GLY A 364 -5.05 -9.68 -8.73
CA GLY A 364 -4.47 -10.97 -8.36
C GLY A 364 -5.49 -12.10 -8.29
N ALA A 365 -5.03 -13.34 -8.39
CA ALA A 365 -5.87 -14.53 -8.29
C ALA A 365 -5.10 -15.71 -7.69
N GLU A 366 -5.73 -16.42 -6.76
CA GLU A 366 -5.12 -17.54 -6.04
C GLU A 366 -6.19 -18.58 -5.63
N ALA A 367 -5.83 -19.86 -5.71
CA ALA A 367 -6.64 -21.00 -5.30
C ALA A 367 -5.76 -22.05 -4.61
N VAL A 368 -5.30 -21.73 -3.40
CA VAL A 368 -4.32 -22.56 -2.66
C VAL A 368 -4.90 -23.21 -1.39
N VAL A 369 -6.22 -23.20 -1.24
CA VAL A 369 -6.91 -23.96 -0.19
C VAL A 369 -6.94 -25.44 -0.59
N THR A 370 -5.82 -26.12 -0.34
CA THR A 370 -5.62 -27.55 -0.64
C THR A 370 -5.02 -28.27 0.56
N PRO A 371 -5.22 -29.60 0.71
CA PRO A 371 -4.71 -30.32 1.89
C PRO A 371 -3.21 -30.16 2.09
N ALA A 372 -2.41 -30.20 1.01
CA ALA A 372 -0.96 -30.07 1.08
C ALA A 372 -0.52 -28.68 1.57
N ILE A 373 -1.16 -27.62 1.08
CA ILE A 373 -0.82 -26.25 1.47
C ILE A 373 -1.30 -25.96 2.90
N MET A 374 -2.51 -26.40 3.26
CA MET A 374 -3.03 -26.27 4.63
C MET A 374 -2.13 -27.01 5.63
N ALA A 375 -1.71 -28.23 5.34
CA ALA A 375 -0.78 -28.99 6.17
C ALA A 375 0.58 -28.27 6.31
N SER A 376 1.11 -27.72 5.22
CA SER A 376 2.39 -26.99 5.24
C SER A 376 2.32 -25.73 6.11
N PHE A 377 1.27 -24.92 5.98
CA PHE A 377 1.11 -23.72 6.80
C PHE A 377 0.83 -24.05 8.27
N ALA A 378 0.06 -25.11 8.55
CA ALA A 378 -0.15 -25.59 9.91
C ALA A 378 1.15 -26.09 10.55
N ALA A 379 1.99 -26.80 9.80
CA ALA A 379 3.31 -27.25 10.28
C ALA A 379 4.24 -26.08 10.61
N MET A 380 4.11 -24.95 9.90
CA MET A 380 4.82 -23.70 10.20
C MET A 380 4.21 -22.93 11.38
N ARG A 381 3.08 -23.37 11.94
CA ARG A 381 2.30 -22.64 12.95
C ARG A 381 1.90 -21.23 12.50
N ALA A 382 1.63 -21.08 11.21
CA ALA A 382 1.23 -19.79 10.63
C ALA A 382 -0.30 -19.63 10.54
N LEU A 383 -1.04 -20.73 10.64
CA LEU A 383 -2.50 -20.72 10.60
C LEU A 383 -3.10 -20.49 11.99
N SER A 384 -4.20 -19.73 12.02
CA SER A 384 -5.03 -19.61 13.22
C SER A 384 -5.58 -20.98 13.64
N THR A 385 -5.66 -21.17 14.95
CA THR A 385 -6.28 -22.33 15.60
C THR A 385 -7.67 -22.02 16.17
N HIS A 386 -8.18 -20.80 15.96
CA HIS A 386 -9.54 -20.43 16.34
C HIS A 386 -10.56 -21.20 15.51
N GLU A 387 -11.53 -21.78 16.21
CA GLU A 387 -12.69 -22.46 15.62
C GLU A 387 -13.68 -21.44 15.04
N LEU A 388 -14.59 -21.92 14.19
CA LEU A 388 -15.75 -21.11 13.79
C LEU A 388 -16.63 -20.84 15.01
N GLY A 389 -17.02 -19.58 15.19
CA GLY A 389 -17.80 -19.15 16.33
C GLY A 389 -18.64 -17.92 16.03
N SER A 390 -19.00 -17.18 17.09
CA SER A 390 -19.78 -15.94 16.97
C SER A 390 -19.00 -14.79 16.33
N THR A 391 -17.67 -14.89 16.28
CA THR A 391 -16.75 -13.93 15.67
C THR A 391 -15.92 -14.60 14.59
N SER A 392 -15.04 -13.86 13.92
CA SER A 392 -14.15 -14.44 12.92
C SER A 392 -13.02 -15.26 13.57
N PRO A 393 -12.63 -16.41 13.00
CA PRO A 393 -11.39 -17.09 13.37
C PRO A 393 -10.15 -16.30 12.92
N SER A 394 -10.26 -15.40 11.93
CA SER A 394 -9.19 -14.45 11.63
C SER A 394 -9.41 -13.18 12.44
N ARG A 395 -8.46 -12.86 13.32
CA ARG A 395 -8.59 -11.77 14.31
C ARG A 395 -7.50 -10.70 14.17
N PRO A 396 -7.42 -9.96 13.05
CA PRO A 396 -6.39 -8.93 12.87
C PRO A 396 -6.40 -7.92 14.01
N PHE A 397 -5.23 -7.56 14.53
CA PHE A 397 -5.02 -6.62 15.64
C PHE A 397 -5.62 -7.01 17.00
N ALA A 398 -6.35 -8.12 17.11
CA ALA A 398 -6.92 -8.57 18.38
C ALA A 398 -5.82 -9.10 19.32
N LYS A 399 -6.03 -8.95 20.63
CA LYS A 399 -5.08 -9.41 21.67
C LYS A 399 -4.79 -10.91 21.63
N ASP A 400 -5.76 -11.70 21.16
CA ASP A 400 -5.70 -13.16 21.11
C ASP A 400 -5.50 -13.71 19.69
N ARG A 401 -5.01 -12.88 18.76
CA ARG A 401 -4.63 -13.32 17.40
C ARG A 401 -3.47 -14.33 17.45
N ASP A 402 -3.58 -15.39 16.66
CA ASP A 402 -2.66 -16.54 16.73
C ASP A 402 -2.15 -17.04 15.36
N GLY A 403 -2.51 -16.36 14.27
CA GLY A 403 -2.17 -16.77 12.92
C GLY A 403 -3.19 -16.30 11.90
N PHE A 404 -2.86 -16.45 10.62
CA PHE A 404 -3.79 -16.11 9.55
C PHE A 404 -4.74 -17.26 9.22
N VAL A 405 -5.91 -16.96 8.67
CA VAL A 405 -6.77 -17.99 8.05
C VAL A 405 -6.48 -18.01 6.57
N ASN A 406 -6.13 -19.16 5.98
CA ASN A 406 -5.83 -19.23 4.55
C ASN A 406 -7.10 -19.00 3.71
N GLY A 407 -6.95 -18.44 2.51
CA GLY A 407 -8.08 -18.15 1.63
C GLY A 407 -7.75 -18.20 0.14
N GLU A 408 -8.79 -18.04 -0.68
CA GLU A 408 -8.72 -18.04 -2.14
C GLU A 408 -9.68 -17.02 -2.76
N GLY A 409 -9.44 -16.67 -4.02
CA GLY A 409 -10.29 -15.74 -4.76
C GLY A 409 -9.52 -14.97 -5.83
N ALA A 410 -10.15 -13.91 -6.34
CA ALA A 410 -9.55 -12.96 -7.27
C ALA A 410 -10.16 -11.57 -7.12
N GLY A 411 -9.37 -10.54 -7.38
CA GLY A 411 -9.83 -9.14 -7.42
C GLY A 411 -9.09 -8.38 -8.50
N PHE A 412 -9.82 -7.58 -9.29
CA PHE A 412 -9.31 -6.86 -10.45
C PHE A 412 -9.81 -5.42 -10.49
N LEU A 413 -8.89 -4.53 -10.84
CA LEU A 413 -9.15 -3.16 -11.28
C LEU A 413 -9.00 -3.09 -12.80
N LEU A 414 -9.89 -2.34 -13.44
CA LEU A 414 -9.69 -1.84 -14.79
C LEU A 414 -9.09 -0.44 -14.68
N LEU A 415 -7.84 -0.31 -15.10
CA LEU A 415 -7.07 0.92 -15.08
C LEU A 415 -7.03 1.53 -16.48
N GLU A 416 -7.18 2.84 -16.57
CA GLU A 416 -7.10 3.58 -17.83
C GLU A 416 -6.27 4.85 -17.68
N SER A 417 -5.68 5.30 -18.79
CA SER A 417 -5.23 6.70 -18.83
C SER A 417 -6.45 7.61 -18.68
N GLU A 418 -6.32 8.68 -17.89
CA GLU A 418 -7.43 9.61 -17.65
C GLU A 418 -7.96 10.22 -18.96
N GLU A 419 -7.05 10.52 -19.90
CA GLU A 419 -7.41 11.02 -21.24
C GLU A 419 -8.31 10.03 -21.98
N HIS A 420 -7.93 8.76 -22.03
CA HIS A 420 -8.73 7.70 -22.65
C HIS A 420 -10.10 7.54 -21.98
N ALA A 421 -10.13 7.46 -20.65
CA ALA A 421 -11.36 7.33 -19.87
C ALA A 421 -12.31 8.51 -20.12
N ARG A 422 -11.79 9.75 -20.14
CA ARG A 422 -12.60 10.95 -20.42
C ARG A 422 -13.09 11.00 -21.85
N ALA A 423 -12.27 10.61 -22.83
CA ALA A 423 -12.63 10.62 -24.25
C ALA A 423 -13.85 9.73 -24.55
N ARG A 424 -13.97 8.59 -23.86
CA ARG A 424 -15.10 7.67 -23.99
C ARG A 424 -16.24 7.92 -22.99
N GLY A 425 -16.15 8.96 -22.15
CA GLY A 425 -17.17 9.27 -21.14
C GLY A 425 -17.29 8.22 -20.02
N ALA A 426 -16.19 7.55 -19.67
CA ALA A 426 -16.17 6.52 -18.64
C ALA A 426 -16.52 7.09 -17.26
N ARG A 427 -17.18 6.28 -16.42
CA ARG A 427 -17.19 6.51 -14.97
C ARG A 427 -15.77 6.34 -14.44
N ILE A 428 -15.34 7.25 -13.59
CA ILE A 428 -14.09 7.16 -12.84
C ILE A 428 -14.42 6.97 -11.37
N TYR A 429 -13.99 5.86 -10.78
CA TYR A 429 -14.16 5.59 -9.35
C TYR A 429 -13.18 6.41 -8.51
N CYS A 430 -11.90 6.38 -8.91
CA CYS A 430 -10.82 7.10 -8.24
C CYS A 430 -9.60 7.21 -9.17
N GLU A 431 -8.60 7.98 -8.75
CA GLU A 431 -7.27 8.00 -9.35
C GLU A 431 -6.38 6.93 -8.70
N ALA A 432 -5.67 6.15 -9.53
CA ALA A 432 -4.61 5.27 -9.07
C ALA A 432 -3.31 6.09 -8.93
N ALA A 433 -3.25 6.87 -7.86
CA ALA A 433 -2.35 8.01 -7.74
C ALA A 433 -0.89 7.60 -7.58
N GLY A 434 -0.60 6.58 -6.76
CA GLY A 434 0.76 6.22 -6.40
C GLY A 434 0.92 4.77 -6.00
N TRP A 435 2.17 4.30 -5.97
CA TRP A 435 2.53 3.04 -5.37
C TRP A 435 3.97 3.04 -4.85
N GLY A 436 4.28 2.14 -3.92
CA GLY A 436 5.58 2.09 -3.27
C GLY A 436 5.99 0.66 -2.94
N LEU A 437 7.26 0.35 -3.19
CA LEU A 437 7.88 -0.92 -2.85
C LEU A 437 9.02 -0.75 -1.86
N SER A 438 9.27 -1.76 -1.05
CA SER A 438 10.54 -1.95 -0.35
C SER A 438 10.80 -3.46 -0.14
N ALA A 439 11.99 -3.78 0.36
CA ALA A 439 12.34 -5.12 0.78
C ALA A 439 12.94 -5.05 2.19
N ASP A 440 12.51 -5.95 3.09
CA ASP A 440 13.05 -5.98 4.45
C ASP A 440 14.50 -6.48 4.49
N ALA A 441 14.85 -7.42 3.61
CA ALA A 441 16.14 -8.12 3.62
C ALA A 441 16.51 -8.70 5.01
N HIS A 442 15.49 -9.13 5.76
CA HIS A 442 15.62 -9.54 7.16
C HIS A 442 15.51 -11.05 7.34
N HIS A 443 14.37 -11.63 6.95
CA HIS A 443 14.08 -13.04 7.16
C HIS A 443 13.12 -13.57 6.08
N MET A 444 13.09 -14.89 5.87
CA MET A 444 12.30 -15.48 4.79
C MET A 444 10.77 -15.46 5.04
N ALA A 445 10.33 -15.35 6.29
CA ALA A 445 8.91 -15.42 6.66
C ALA A 445 8.50 -14.32 7.66
N ALA A 446 9.21 -14.23 8.79
CA ALA A 446 9.05 -13.12 9.74
C ALA A 446 9.37 -11.74 9.12
N PRO A 447 8.57 -10.70 9.42
CA PRO A 447 8.86 -9.32 9.01
C PRO A 447 10.06 -8.76 9.79
N ASP A 448 10.64 -7.66 9.32
CA ASP A 448 11.53 -6.84 10.15
C ASP A 448 10.73 -6.26 11.34
N PRO A 449 11.06 -6.61 12.61
CA PRO A 449 10.31 -6.14 13.79
C PRO A 449 10.31 -4.61 13.96
N SER A 450 11.27 -3.90 13.35
CA SER A 450 11.30 -2.44 13.38
C SER A 450 10.25 -1.79 12.46
N GLY A 451 9.67 -2.56 11.53
CA GLY A 451 8.75 -2.06 10.50
C GLY A 451 9.41 -1.10 9.50
N SER A 452 10.75 -1.04 9.42
CA SER A 452 11.47 -0.06 8.61
C SER A 452 11.18 -0.19 7.10
N GLY A 453 11.08 -1.43 6.61
CA GLY A 453 10.70 -1.73 5.24
C GLY A 453 9.27 -1.29 4.93
N VAL A 454 8.31 -1.65 5.78
CA VAL A 454 6.91 -1.21 5.66
C VAL A 454 6.82 0.32 5.61
N ALA A 455 7.48 1.00 6.55
CA ALA A 455 7.52 2.47 6.60
C ALA A 455 8.11 3.09 5.34
N LEU A 456 9.14 2.46 4.74
CA LEU A 456 9.71 2.89 3.47
C LEU A 456 8.72 2.74 2.30
N ALA A 457 7.98 1.64 2.22
CA ALA A 457 6.98 1.42 1.17
C ALA A 457 5.82 2.44 1.27
N LEU A 458 5.31 2.68 2.48
CA LEU A 458 4.30 3.72 2.76
C LEU A 458 4.75 5.11 2.29
N ARG A 459 5.95 5.54 2.70
CA ARG A 459 6.52 6.83 2.27
C ARG A 459 6.72 6.93 0.76
N ARG A 460 7.11 5.82 0.12
CA ARG A 460 7.28 5.77 -1.35
C ARG A 460 5.95 5.91 -2.07
N ALA A 461 4.89 5.23 -1.62
CA ALA A 461 3.56 5.32 -2.22
C ALA A 461 2.94 6.70 -2.11
N VAL A 462 3.01 7.32 -0.92
CA VAL A 462 2.53 8.69 -0.68
C VAL A 462 3.29 9.69 -1.55
N ARG A 463 4.62 9.55 -1.64
CA ARG A 463 5.46 10.40 -2.49
C ARG A 463 5.16 10.21 -3.98
N ASP A 464 5.00 8.98 -4.44
CA ASP A 464 4.66 8.66 -5.84
C ASP A 464 3.29 9.24 -6.23
N ALA A 465 2.34 9.26 -5.29
CA ALA A 465 1.06 9.95 -5.45
C ALA A 465 1.18 11.49 -5.53
N GLY A 466 2.37 12.06 -5.25
CA GLY A 466 2.56 13.49 -5.09
C GLY A 466 1.76 14.07 -3.93
N ALA A 467 1.51 13.27 -2.89
CA ALA A 467 0.71 13.60 -1.72
C ALA A 467 1.59 13.74 -0.47
N HIS A 468 0.98 14.23 0.61
CA HIS A 468 1.57 14.16 1.94
C HIS A 468 0.87 13.13 2.82
N VAL A 469 1.54 12.70 3.89
CA VAL A 469 0.98 11.73 4.86
C VAL A 469 -0.34 12.20 5.50
N VAL A 470 -0.53 13.51 5.56
CA VAL A 470 -1.73 14.20 6.08
C VAL A 470 -2.90 14.20 5.11
N ASP A 471 -2.67 13.87 3.84
CA ASP A 471 -3.74 13.67 2.85
C ASP A 471 -4.40 12.30 3.00
N VAL A 472 -3.81 11.40 3.81
CA VAL A 472 -4.29 10.03 4.02
C VAL A 472 -5.50 10.03 4.95
N VAL A 473 -6.63 9.55 4.45
CA VAL A 473 -7.92 9.47 5.15
C VAL A 473 -8.28 8.07 5.62
N HIS A 474 -7.60 7.05 5.10
CA HIS A 474 -7.90 5.66 5.40
C HIS A 474 -6.72 4.75 5.01
N VAL A 475 -6.53 3.67 5.79
CA VAL A 475 -5.63 2.57 5.44
C VAL A 475 -6.39 1.25 5.49
N ASN A 476 -6.39 0.54 4.37
CA ASN A 476 -6.67 -0.88 4.33
C ASN A 476 -5.37 -1.64 4.61
N ALA A 477 -5.25 -2.13 5.84
CA ALA A 477 -4.05 -2.76 6.37
C ALA A 477 -3.83 -4.16 5.79
N HIS A 478 -2.58 -4.58 5.77
CA HIS A 478 -2.21 -5.95 5.44
C HIS A 478 -2.61 -6.93 6.55
N ALA A 479 -2.61 -6.50 7.81
CA ALA A 479 -2.82 -7.24 9.04
C ALA A 479 -3.48 -8.61 8.86
N THR A 480 -2.66 -9.64 9.05
CA THR A 480 -2.99 -11.03 8.74
C THR A 480 -3.50 -11.78 9.95
N ALA A 481 -3.64 -11.12 11.10
CA ALA A 481 -3.86 -11.76 12.40
C ALA A 481 -2.65 -12.56 12.91
N THR A 482 -1.45 -12.26 12.39
CA THR A 482 -0.19 -12.78 12.94
C THR A 482 0.37 -11.78 13.95
N THR A 483 0.95 -12.26 15.04
CA THR A 483 1.44 -11.39 16.11
C THR A 483 2.52 -10.42 15.60
N ASP A 484 3.57 -10.94 14.96
CA ASP A 484 4.70 -10.14 14.48
C ASP A 484 4.32 -9.23 13.31
N GLY A 485 3.51 -9.73 12.37
CA GLY A 485 3.07 -8.97 11.19
C GLY A 485 2.22 -7.77 11.56
N ASP A 486 1.21 -7.97 12.40
CA ASP A 486 0.29 -6.92 12.82
C ASP A 486 1.01 -5.87 13.69
N LEU A 487 1.96 -6.27 14.55
CA LEU A 487 2.78 -5.34 15.34
C LEU A 487 3.72 -4.50 14.47
N ALA A 488 4.41 -5.14 13.52
CA ALA A 488 5.33 -4.44 12.61
C ALA A 488 4.59 -3.43 11.72
N GLU A 489 3.42 -3.81 11.19
CA GLU A 489 2.58 -2.90 10.41
C GLU A 489 2.05 -1.76 11.29
N ALA A 490 1.55 -2.04 12.49
CA ALA A 490 1.02 -1.00 13.36
C ALA A 490 2.09 0.01 13.79
N GLY A 491 3.29 -0.47 14.13
CA GLY A 491 4.43 0.39 14.44
C GLY A 491 4.81 1.28 13.26
N ALA A 492 4.87 0.71 12.05
CA ALA A 492 5.20 1.47 10.83
C ALA A 492 4.13 2.50 10.46
N LEU A 493 2.84 2.14 10.54
CA LEU A 493 1.73 3.06 10.31
C LEU A 493 1.76 4.22 11.31
N ARG A 494 1.97 3.91 12.59
CA ARG A 494 2.09 4.93 13.63
C ARG A 494 3.26 5.87 13.37
N ALA A 495 4.42 5.34 12.99
CA ALA A 495 5.62 6.13 12.71
C ALA A 495 5.48 7.03 11.47
N VAL A 496 4.68 6.64 10.47
CA VAL A 496 4.54 7.40 9.21
C VAL A 496 3.32 8.32 9.20
N LEU A 497 2.20 7.87 9.74
CA LEU A 497 0.90 8.54 9.63
C LEU A 497 0.38 9.09 10.97
N GLY A 498 0.92 8.63 12.10
CA GLY A 498 0.32 8.82 13.42
C GLY A 498 -0.69 7.70 13.75
N GLY A 499 -1.47 7.88 14.83
CA GLY A 499 -2.40 6.85 15.32
C GLY A 499 -3.86 7.06 14.93
N ASP A 500 -4.22 8.25 14.45
CA ASP A 500 -5.62 8.67 14.34
C ASP A 500 -6.25 8.36 12.98
N VAL A 501 -5.45 7.97 11.98
CA VAL A 501 -5.99 7.62 10.66
C VAL A 501 -6.81 6.34 10.79
N PRO A 502 -8.08 6.31 10.34
CA PRO A 502 -8.89 5.10 10.32
C PRO A 502 -8.22 3.92 9.60
N VAL A 503 -8.11 2.78 10.29
CA VAL A 503 -7.55 1.54 9.76
C VAL A 503 -8.60 0.43 9.73
N THR A 504 -8.70 -0.28 8.61
CA THR A 504 -9.47 -1.54 8.51
C THR A 504 -8.56 -2.70 8.10
N ALA A 505 -8.93 -3.92 8.49
CA ALA A 505 -8.28 -5.15 8.06
C ALA A 505 -9.33 -6.16 7.60
N LEU A 506 -9.41 -6.37 6.28
CA LEU A 506 -10.49 -7.15 5.66
C LEU A 506 -10.30 -8.67 5.78
N LYS A 507 -9.12 -9.11 6.23
CA LYS A 507 -8.80 -10.54 6.38
C LYS A 507 -9.64 -11.22 7.46
N GLY A 508 -10.20 -10.46 8.40
CA GLY A 508 -11.25 -10.95 9.31
C GLY A 508 -12.50 -11.45 8.56
N HIS A 509 -12.87 -10.82 7.45
CA HIS A 509 -14.01 -11.23 6.63
C HIS A 509 -13.66 -12.38 5.69
N LEU A 510 -12.49 -12.28 5.06
CA LEU A 510 -12.17 -13.07 3.88
C LEU A 510 -11.17 -14.20 4.14
N GLY A 511 -10.49 -14.20 5.29
CA GLY A 511 -9.19 -14.84 5.42
C GLY A 511 -8.13 -14.14 4.56
N HIS A 512 -6.97 -14.78 4.40
CA HIS A 512 -5.85 -14.27 3.65
C HIS A 512 -5.74 -14.95 2.28
N LEU A 513 -6.21 -14.25 1.24
CA LEU A 513 -6.25 -14.73 -0.15
C LEU A 513 -4.88 -14.71 -0.86
N GLN A 514 -3.77 -14.69 -0.10
CA GLN A 514 -2.42 -14.84 -0.62
C GLN A 514 -2.13 -13.85 -1.78
N GLY A 515 -1.72 -14.32 -2.97
CA GLY A 515 -1.43 -13.48 -4.13
C GLY A 515 -2.63 -12.68 -4.66
N ALA A 516 -3.86 -13.06 -4.32
CA ALA A 516 -5.07 -12.33 -4.67
C ALA A 516 -5.46 -11.24 -3.67
N ALA A 517 -4.92 -11.26 -2.45
CA ALA A 517 -5.32 -10.36 -1.37
C ALA A 517 -5.21 -8.89 -1.80
N GLY A 518 -4.05 -8.48 -2.33
CA GLY A 518 -3.83 -7.10 -2.78
C GLY A 518 -4.78 -6.63 -3.89
N GLY A 519 -5.30 -7.53 -4.73
CA GLY A 519 -6.29 -7.20 -5.75
C GLY A 519 -7.68 -6.95 -5.16
N VAL A 520 -8.15 -7.85 -4.28
CA VAL A 520 -9.45 -7.73 -3.61
C VAL A 520 -9.45 -6.55 -2.63
N GLU A 521 -8.37 -6.35 -1.91
CA GLU A 521 -8.18 -5.24 -0.97
C GLU A 521 -8.10 -3.88 -1.69
N ALA A 522 -7.53 -3.84 -2.89
CA ALA A 522 -7.59 -2.65 -3.73
C ALA A 522 -9.03 -2.35 -4.18
N VAL A 523 -9.79 -3.35 -4.65
CA VAL A 523 -11.22 -3.18 -5.01
C VAL A 523 -12.01 -2.60 -3.83
N ALA A 524 -11.88 -3.19 -2.64
CA ALA A 524 -12.56 -2.70 -1.44
C ALA A 524 -12.11 -1.27 -1.04
N THR A 525 -10.84 -0.92 -1.25
CA THR A 525 -10.33 0.44 -0.98
C THR A 525 -10.90 1.46 -1.98
N VAL A 526 -11.05 1.09 -3.25
CA VAL A 526 -11.74 1.92 -4.25
C VAL A 526 -13.20 2.14 -3.85
N LEU A 527 -13.91 1.10 -3.44
CA LEU A 527 -15.30 1.20 -2.98
C LEU A 527 -15.43 2.05 -1.70
N THR A 528 -14.46 1.95 -0.79
CA THR A 528 -14.38 2.80 0.40
C THR A 528 -14.31 4.29 0.04
N LEU A 529 -13.46 4.64 -0.93
CA LEU A 529 -13.36 6.02 -1.45
C LEU A 529 -14.63 6.45 -2.19
N HIS A 530 -15.20 5.56 -2.99
CA HIS A 530 -16.38 5.83 -3.82
C HIS A 530 -17.65 6.06 -2.99
N HIS A 531 -17.89 5.20 -2.00
CA HIS A 531 -19.07 5.28 -1.13
C HIS A 531 -18.86 6.18 0.09
N GLY A 532 -17.62 6.54 0.41
CA GLY A 532 -17.30 7.31 1.62
C GLY A 532 -17.58 6.55 2.91
N VAL A 533 -17.46 5.23 2.90
CA VAL A 533 -17.72 4.34 4.03
C VAL A 533 -16.55 3.39 4.19
N ILE A 534 -16.04 3.25 5.41
CA ILE A 534 -14.96 2.35 5.78
C ILE A 534 -15.61 1.08 6.39
N PRO A 535 -15.36 -0.12 5.84
CA PRO A 535 -15.86 -1.36 6.42
C PRO A 535 -15.18 -1.69 7.75
N PRO A 536 -15.85 -2.39 8.67
CA PRO A 536 -15.27 -2.79 9.95
C PRO A 536 -14.17 -3.85 9.79
N THR A 537 -13.25 -3.90 10.76
CA THR A 537 -12.40 -5.06 11.07
C THR A 537 -13.19 -5.97 12.02
N ILE A 538 -13.64 -7.13 11.53
CA ILE A 538 -14.32 -8.13 12.37
C ILE A 538 -13.33 -9.07 13.04
N GLY A 539 -13.71 -9.66 14.19
CA GLY A 539 -12.82 -10.53 14.98
C GLY A 539 -11.83 -9.77 15.87
N CYS A 540 -11.96 -8.45 15.99
CA CYS A 540 -11.13 -7.59 16.83
C CYS A 540 -11.99 -6.89 17.90
N GLU A 541 -12.69 -7.67 18.72
CA GLU A 541 -13.53 -7.14 19.80
C GLU A 541 -12.69 -6.58 20.97
N ASP A 542 -11.56 -7.23 21.26
CA ASP A 542 -10.55 -6.80 22.23
C ASP A 542 -9.24 -6.50 21.49
N GLN A 543 -9.07 -5.25 21.07
CA GLN A 543 -7.86 -4.77 20.39
C GLN A 543 -6.66 -4.89 21.33
N ASP A 544 -5.54 -5.38 20.81
CA ASP A 544 -4.29 -5.48 21.55
C ASP A 544 -3.81 -4.08 21.97
N ASP A 545 -3.48 -3.92 23.26
CA ASP A 545 -2.99 -2.68 23.86
C ASP A 545 -1.72 -2.14 23.16
N ALA A 546 -0.94 -3.02 22.52
CA ALA A 546 0.25 -2.65 21.75
C ALA A 546 -0.08 -2.05 20.37
N ILE A 547 -1.31 -2.23 19.87
CA ILE A 547 -1.78 -1.67 18.60
C ILE A 547 -2.36 -0.28 18.87
N GLU A 548 -1.52 0.74 18.79
CA GLU A 548 -1.91 2.14 19.00
C GLU A 548 -2.41 2.82 17.71
N LEU A 549 -3.45 2.22 17.11
CA LEU A 549 -4.13 2.69 15.89
C LEU A 549 -5.64 2.81 16.10
N ASP A 550 -6.28 3.70 15.33
CA ASP A 550 -7.73 3.82 15.22
C ASP A 550 -8.32 2.72 14.30
N VAL A 551 -8.41 1.49 14.82
CA VAL A 551 -8.99 0.34 14.10
C VAL A 551 -10.52 0.42 14.11
N VAL A 552 -11.14 0.26 12.93
CA VAL A 552 -12.59 0.38 12.75
C VAL A 552 -13.29 -0.91 13.23
N THR A 553 -13.57 -1.09 14.51
CA THR A 553 -14.14 -2.36 15.02
C THR A 553 -15.65 -2.33 15.28
N LYS A 554 -16.24 -1.14 15.47
CA LYS A 554 -17.64 -0.95 15.92
C LYS A 554 -18.67 -0.86 14.78
N GLY A 555 -18.40 -1.54 13.66
CA GLY A 555 -19.20 -1.45 12.44
C GLY A 555 -18.69 -0.39 11.45
N PRO A 556 -19.38 -0.21 10.31
CA PRO A 556 -18.96 0.73 9.27
C PRO A 556 -18.85 2.17 9.79
N ARG A 557 -17.83 2.87 9.32
CA ARG A 557 -17.57 4.26 9.70
C ARG A 557 -17.52 5.16 8.48
N THR A 558 -18.10 6.35 8.55
CA THR A 558 -17.97 7.35 7.47
C THR A 558 -16.50 7.74 7.27
N LEU A 559 -16.07 7.77 6.01
CA LEU A 559 -14.73 8.21 5.63
C LEU A 559 -14.54 9.69 6.04
N PRO A 560 -13.38 10.08 6.60
CA PRO A 560 -13.09 11.48 6.88
C PRO A 560 -13.31 12.37 5.65
N ALA A 561 -14.03 13.48 5.83
CA ALA A 561 -14.38 14.38 4.73
C ALA A 561 -13.15 15.09 4.15
N LEU A 562 -12.15 15.31 5.00
CA LEU A 562 -10.98 16.15 4.74
C LEU A 562 -9.75 15.28 4.48
N GLY A 563 -9.11 15.51 3.32
CA GLY A 563 -8.14 14.60 2.71
C GLY A 563 -8.75 13.82 1.54
N ASP A 564 -7.91 13.12 0.79
CA ASP A 564 -8.33 12.48 -0.47
C ASP A 564 -7.65 11.13 -0.77
N LEU A 565 -6.69 10.69 0.06
CA LEU A 565 -5.86 9.52 -0.23
C LEU A 565 -6.20 8.34 0.68
N ALA A 566 -6.40 7.15 0.12
CA ALA A 566 -6.42 5.90 0.89
C ALA A 566 -5.23 5.02 0.50
N LEU A 567 -4.69 4.30 1.47
CA LEU A 567 -3.61 3.34 1.26
C LEU A 567 -4.14 1.91 1.35
N SER A 568 -3.59 1.01 0.53
CA SER A 568 -3.82 -0.43 0.61
C SER A 568 -2.47 -1.15 0.68
N ASN A 569 -2.25 -1.86 1.78
CA ASN A 569 -0.97 -2.43 2.15
C ASN A 569 -0.95 -3.94 1.89
N SER A 570 0.16 -4.45 1.33
CA SER A 570 0.42 -5.88 1.23
C SER A 570 1.88 -6.21 1.53
N PHE A 571 2.12 -7.11 2.48
CA PHE A 571 3.46 -7.53 2.89
C PHE A 571 3.61 -9.04 2.75
N GLY A 572 4.58 -9.49 1.97
CA GLY A 572 4.77 -10.89 1.63
C GLY A 572 6.01 -11.50 2.27
N PHE A 573 6.00 -12.83 2.40
CA PHE A 573 7.19 -13.61 2.71
C PHE A 573 8.38 -13.21 1.83
N GLY A 574 9.58 -13.34 2.39
CA GLY A 574 10.80 -12.79 1.80
C GLY A 574 10.98 -11.29 2.03
N GLY A 575 10.06 -10.66 2.77
CA GLY A 575 10.10 -9.24 3.10
C GLY A 575 9.66 -8.34 1.95
N HIS A 576 8.76 -8.81 1.07
CA HIS A 576 8.24 -8.00 -0.03
C HIS A 576 7.18 -7.04 0.48
N ASN A 577 7.46 -5.73 0.46
CA ASN A 577 6.47 -4.74 0.89
C ASN A 577 5.95 -3.94 -0.29
N ALA A 578 4.63 -3.91 -0.47
CA ALA A 578 3.96 -3.12 -1.48
C ALA A 578 2.81 -2.30 -0.89
N VAL A 579 2.70 -1.05 -1.31
CA VAL A 579 1.61 -0.14 -0.91
C VAL A 579 1.04 0.53 -2.15
N LEU A 580 -0.28 0.51 -2.31
CA LEU A 580 -1.00 1.32 -3.28
C LEU A 580 -1.56 2.58 -2.62
N ALA A 581 -1.54 3.69 -3.34
CA ALA A 581 -2.15 4.95 -2.95
C ALA A 581 -3.24 5.32 -3.97
N LEU A 582 -4.49 5.30 -3.52
CA LEU A 582 -5.68 5.58 -4.32
C LEU A 582 -6.27 6.91 -3.89
N ARG A 583 -6.59 7.79 -4.84
CA ARG A 583 -7.08 9.15 -4.54
C ARG A 583 -8.52 9.33 -5.01
N ARG A 584 -9.39 9.79 -4.11
CA ARG A 584 -10.77 10.19 -4.43
C ARG A 584 -10.76 11.28 -5.50
N THR A 585 -11.46 11.06 -6.60
CA THR A 585 -11.73 12.09 -7.61
C THR A 585 -12.99 12.84 -7.21
N GLY A 586 -12.93 14.18 -7.21
CA GLY A 586 -14.05 15.06 -6.84
C GLY A 586 -15.14 15.16 -7.89
#